data_AF-A0A955NFT7-F1
#
_entry.id   AF-A0A955NFT7-F1
#
_cell.length_a   1.000
_cell.length_b   1.000
_cell.length_c   1.000
_cell.angle_alpha   90.00
_cell.angle_beta   90.00
_cell.angle_gamma   90.00
#
_symmetry.space_group_name_H-M   'P 1'
#
loop_
_entity.id
_entity.type
_entity.pdbx_description
1 polymer ?
#
loop_
_entity_poly.entity_id
_entity_poly.type
_entity_poly.pdbx_seq_one_letter_code
_entity_poly.pdbx_strand_id
1 'polypeptide(L)'
;MDILEKLPPLEDRLAEVESQLSDPTVASDPKRLRDLGKSHSQLRDIVTTGRELRKVLDDLGEAKGLLNSGDAEMKELAQEEIPELEKSQHELVERFRYLLAPKDPDDEKNTIVEIRGG
;
A
#
# COMPACT_ATOMS: atom_id res chain seq x y z
N MET A 1 9.14 6.39 13.64
CA MET A 1 9.09 6.70 12.21
C MET A 1 7.84 6.02 11.70
N ASP A 2 6.79 6.80 11.42
CA ASP A 2 5.56 6.25 10.86
C ASP A 2 5.88 5.79 9.43
N ILE A 3 5.59 4.52 9.12
CA ILE A 3 5.91 3.95 7.80
C ILE A 3 5.22 4.73 6.68
N LEU A 4 4.10 5.39 6.98
CA LEU A 4 3.37 6.21 6.03
C LEU A 4 4.04 7.56 5.73
N GLU A 5 5.10 7.96 6.45
CA GLU A 5 5.94 9.10 6.05
C GLU A 5 6.64 8.85 4.70
N LYS A 6 6.75 7.58 4.30
CA LYS A 6 7.30 7.19 2.99
C LYS A 6 6.30 7.36 1.85
N LEU A 7 5.00 7.43 2.13
CA LEU A 7 3.95 7.46 1.12
C LEU A 7 3.96 8.76 0.28
N PRO A 8 3.96 9.99 0.85
CA PRO A 8 3.90 11.22 0.05
C PRO A 8 4.96 11.33 -1.06
N PRO A 9 6.27 11.11 -0.81
CA PRO A 9 7.26 11.21 -1.89
C PRO A 9 7.09 10.12 -2.97
N LEU A 10 6.47 8.99 -2.65
CA LEU A 10 6.16 7.93 -3.62
C LEU A 10 4.94 8.30 -4.49
N GLU A 11 3.96 8.98 -3.91
CA GLU A 11 2.82 9.54 -4.63
C GLU A 11 3.27 10.62 -5.62
N ASP A 12 4.14 11.53 -5.18
CA ASP A 12 4.74 12.55 -6.05
C ASP A 12 5.49 11.91 -7.22
N ARG A 13 6.29 10.88 -6.92
CA ARG A 13 7.05 10.16 -7.94
C ARG A 13 6.16 9.41 -8.92
N LEU A 14 5.06 8.80 -8.44
CA LEU A 14 4.08 8.14 -9.31
C LEU A 14 3.46 9.16 -10.27
N ALA A 15 3.02 10.31 -9.77
CA ALA A 15 2.44 11.37 -10.58
C ALA A 15 3.42 11.90 -11.65
N GLU A 16 4.70 12.04 -11.28
CA GLU A 16 5.76 12.43 -12.22
C GLU A 16 5.92 11.40 -13.35
N VAL A 17 5.96 10.11 -13.02
CA VAL A 17 6.07 9.03 -14.01
C VAL A 17 4.83 8.97 -14.91
N GLU A 18 3.63 9.16 -14.36
CA GLU A 18 2.38 9.25 -15.13
C GLU A 18 2.41 10.42 -16.11
N SER A 19 2.90 11.58 -15.68
CA SER A 19 3.09 12.74 -16.54
C SER A 19 4.07 12.43 -17.68
N GLN A 20 5.19 11.76 -17.40
CA GLN A 20 6.16 11.38 -18.44
C GLN A 20 5.59 10.35 -19.42
N LEU A 21 4.80 9.39 -18.95
CA LEU A 21 4.13 8.41 -19.81
C LEU A 21 3.10 9.04 -20.75
N SER A 22 2.55 10.20 -20.39
CA SER A 22 1.63 10.97 -21.25
C SER A 22 2.35 11.80 -22.33
N ASP A 23 3.68 11.92 -22.27
CA ASP A 23 4.48 12.67 -23.25
C ASP A 23 4.58 11.89 -24.59
N PRO A 24 4.17 12.49 -25.72
CA PRO A 24 4.29 11.86 -27.04
C PRO A 24 5.71 11.44 -27.41
N THR A 25 6.73 12.14 -26.90
CA THR A 25 8.15 11.81 -27.14
C THR A 25 8.54 10.50 -26.46
N VAL A 26 7.98 10.20 -25.29
CA VAL A 26 8.15 8.92 -24.60
C VAL A 26 7.39 7.82 -25.33
N ALA A 27 6.17 8.08 -25.78
CA ALA A 27 5.37 7.12 -26.55
C ALA A 27 6.07 6.69 -27.86
N SER A 28 6.87 7.59 -28.45
CA SER A 28 7.66 7.30 -29.65
C SER A 28 8.97 6.54 -29.41
N ASP A 29 9.39 6.37 -28.15
CA ASP A 29 10.60 5.62 -27.76
C ASP A 29 10.20 4.34 -27.00
N PRO A 30 10.18 3.17 -27.68
CA PRO A 30 9.76 1.91 -27.08
C PRO A 30 10.57 1.49 -25.84
N LYS A 31 11.84 1.89 -25.76
CA LYS A 31 12.70 1.55 -24.62
C LYS A 31 12.30 2.39 -23.41
N ARG A 32 12.19 3.71 -23.58
CA ARG A 32 11.75 4.61 -22.50
C ARG A 32 10.35 4.28 -22.02
N LEU A 33 9.42 4.00 -22.95
CA LEU A 33 8.06 3.60 -22.61
C LEU A 33 8.03 2.33 -21.75
N ARG A 34 8.85 1.31 -22.08
CA ARG A 34 8.96 0.08 -21.31
C ARG A 34 9.52 0.32 -19.91
N ASP A 35 10.59 1.11 -19.80
CA ASP A 35 11.27 1.36 -18.53
C ASP A 35 10.38 2.20 -17.58
N LEU A 36 9.70 3.21 -18.11
CA LEU A 36 8.73 4.01 -17.36
C LEU A 36 7.48 3.19 -17.00
N GLY A 37 6.97 2.34 -17.89
CA GLY A 37 5.83 1.47 -17.62
C GLY A 37 6.11 0.47 -16.48
N LYS A 38 7.33 -0.11 -16.44
CA LYS A 38 7.76 -0.95 -15.32
C LYS A 38 7.80 -0.17 -14.01
N SER A 39 8.40 1.03 -14.04
CA SER A 39 8.51 1.90 -12.86
C SER A 39 7.13 2.33 -12.35
N HIS A 40 6.22 2.68 -13.27
CA HIS A 40 4.84 3.03 -12.98
C HIS A 40 4.10 1.90 -12.26
N SER A 41 4.15 0.67 -12.81
CA SER A 41 3.50 -0.47 -12.20
C SER A 41 3.99 -0.71 -10.76
N GLN A 42 5.31 -0.63 -10.54
CA GLN A 42 5.89 -0.85 -9.22
C GLN A 42 5.48 0.25 -8.23
N LEU A 43 5.61 1.52 -8.63
CA LEU A 43 5.22 2.65 -7.80
C LEU A 43 3.71 2.63 -7.50
N ARG A 44 2.89 2.28 -8.49
CA ARG A 44 1.45 2.18 -8.34
C ARG A 44 1.07 1.14 -7.29
N ASP A 45 1.69 -0.04 -7.29
CA ASP A 45 1.42 -1.08 -6.30
C ASP A 45 1.78 -0.59 -4.89
N ILE A 46 2.97 0.00 -4.74
CA ILE A 46 3.43 0.57 -3.46
C ILE A 46 2.44 1.63 -2.95
N VAL A 47 2.13 2.62 -3.79
CA VAL A 47 1.22 3.73 -3.44
C VAL A 47 -0.18 3.23 -3.12
N THR A 48 -0.71 2.27 -3.89
CA THR A 48 -2.05 1.71 -3.67
C THR A 48 -2.13 1.02 -2.31
N THR A 49 -1.16 0.14 -1.99
CA THR A 49 -1.09 -0.50 -0.67
C THR A 49 -0.91 0.52 0.46
N GLY A 50 -0.09 1.56 0.26
CA GLY A 50 0.09 2.62 1.26
C GLY A 50 -1.19 3.43 1.51
N ARG A 51 -1.97 3.72 0.47
CA ARG A 51 -3.28 4.39 0.58
C ARG A 51 -4.31 3.53 1.29
N GLU A 52 -4.37 2.24 0.98
CA GLU A 52 -5.22 1.27 1.69
C GLU A 52 -4.85 1.21 3.17
N LEU A 53 -3.56 1.15 3.50
CA LEU A 53 -3.09 1.16 4.88
C LEU A 53 -3.48 2.45 5.61
N ARG A 54 -3.31 3.62 4.98
CA ARG A 54 -3.73 4.91 5.56
C ARG A 54 -5.22 4.86 5.89
N LYS A 55 -6.05 4.42 4.95
CA LYS A 55 -7.50 4.32 5.14
C LYS A 55 -7.85 3.39 6.32
N VAL A 56 -7.26 2.20 6.38
CA VAL A 56 -7.53 1.25 7.48
C VAL A 56 -7.13 1.83 8.85
N LEU A 57 -6.05 2.61 8.92
CA LEU A 57 -5.68 3.29 10.17
C LEU A 57 -6.67 4.38 10.56
N ASP A 58 -7.18 5.13 9.59
CA ASP A 58 -8.20 6.15 9.81
C ASP A 58 -9.50 5.49 10.29
N ASP A 59 -9.99 4.46 9.59
CA ASP A 59 -11.17 3.66 9.94
C ASP A 59 -11.03 3.07 11.36
N LEU A 60 -9.86 2.53 11.69
CA LEU A 60 -9.55 1.99 13.02
C LEU A 60 -9.55 3.08 14.11
N GLY A 61 -9.06 4.27 13.80
CA GLY A 61 -9.12 5.43 14.68
C GLY A 61 -10.58 5.85 14.96
N GLU A 62 -11.41 5.88 13.93
CA GLU A 62 -12.84 6.17 14.02
C GLU A 62 -13.58 5.11 14.86
N ALA A 63 -13.37 3.82 14.56
CA ALA A 63 -13.98 2.71 15.29
C ALA A 63 -13.58 2.71 16.78
N LYS A 64 -12.30 2.97 17.09
CA LYS A 64 -11.83 3.14 18.48
C LYS A 64 -12.44 4.37 19.15
N GLY A 65 -12.74 5.42 18.39
CA GLY A 65 -13.51 6.58 18.84
C GLY A 65 -14.94 6.21 19.24
N LEU A 66 -15.63 5.38 18.44
CA LEU A 66 -17.00 4.91 18.69
C LEU A 66 -17.13 4.09 19.98
N LEU A 67 -16.08 3.39 20.42
CA LEU A 67 -16.05 2.70 21.72
C LEU A 67 -16.31 3.66 22.90
N ASN A 68 -15.94 4.93 22.75
CA ASN A 68 -16.13 5.98 23.75
C ASN A 68 -17.45 6.74 23.59
N SER A 69 -18.29 6.36 22.62
CA SER A 69 -19.62 6.98 22.43
C SER A 69 -20.56 6.69 23.60
N GLY A 70 -21.72 7.34 23.65
CA GLY A 70 -22.78 7.03 24.63
C GLY A 70 -23.73 5.91 24.19
N ASP A 71 -23.57 5.44 22.95
CA ASP A 71 -24.52 4.55 22.27
C ASP A 71 -24.03 3.10 22.34
N ALA A 72 -24.85 2.20 22.90
CA ALA A 72 -24.49 0.80 23.10
C ALA A 72 -24.42 0.02 21.78
N GLU A 73 -25.30 0.32 20.82
CA GLU A 73 -25.35 -0.37 19.53
C GLU A 73 -24.11 -0.01 18.69
N MET A 74 -23.73 1.27 18.68
CA MET A 74 -22.51 1.73 18.00
C MET A 74 -21.22 1.14 18.62
N LYS A 75 -21.21 0.89 19.94
CA LYS A 75 -20.07 0.25 20.60
C LYS A 75 -19.94 -1.22 20.23
N GLU A 76 -21.05 -1.94 20.18
CA GLU A 76 -21.05 -3.36 19.81
C GLU A 76 -20.53 -3.53 18.39
N LEU A 77 -21.04 -2.72 17.45
CA LEU A 77 -20.54 -2.68 16.07
C LEU A 77 -19.03 -2.41 15.99
N ALA A 78 -18.54 -1.41 16.74
CA ALA A 78 -17.11 -1.09 16.76
C ALA A 78 -16.26 -2.23 17.37
N GLN A 79 -16.75 -2.93 18.38
CA GLN A 79 -16.05 -4.07 18.99
C GLN A 79 -15.90 -5.25 18.02
N GLU A 80 -16.87 -5.45 17.13
CA GLU A 80 -16.82 -6.48 16.09
C GLU A 80 -15.90 -6.09 14.93
N GLU A 81 -15.85 -4.80 14.56
CA GLU A 81 -15.09 -4.32 13.40
C GLU A 81 -13.58 -4.15 13.68
N ILE A 82 -13.21 -3.69 14.88
CA ILE A 82 -11.81 -3.41 15.24
C ILE A 82 -10.87 -4.61 15.00
N PRO A 83 -11.20 -5.85 15.38
CA PRO A 83 -10.32 -7.01 15.13
C PRO A 83 -10.00 -7.23 13.65
N GLU A 84 -10.98 -7.04 12.76
CA GLU A 84 -10.79 -7.20 11.32
C GLU A 84 -9.96 -6.05 10.72
N LEU A 85 -10.15 -4.82 11.22
CA LEU A 85 -9.32 -3.67 10.86
C LEU A 85 -7.88 -3.83 11.35
N GLU A 86 -7.65 -4.34 12.57
CA GLU A 86 -6.31 -4.61 13.11
C GLU A 86 -5.58 -5.69 12.31
N LYS A 87 -6.30 -6.74 11.90
CA LYS A 87 -5.75 -7.78 11.02
C LYS A 87 -5.38 -7.20 9.65
N SER A 88 -6.28 -6.42 9.04
CA SER A 88 -6.04 -5.77 7.75
C SER A 88 -4.86 -4.80 7.82
N GLN A 89 -4.77 -4.02 8.91
CA GLN A 89 -3.64 -3.14 9.19
C GLN A 89 -2.33 -3.94 9.20
N HIS A 90 -2.28 -5.06 9.92
CA HIS A 90 -1.08 -5.87 10.03
C HIS A 90 -0.63 -6.41 8.66
N GLU A 91 -1.56 -7.00 7.90
CA GLU A 91 -1.28 -7.53 6.56
C GLU A 91 -0.79 -6.44 5.59
N LEU A 92 -1.43 -5.27 5.62
CA LEU A 92 -1.07 -4.14 4.77
C LEU A 92 0.28 -3.51 5.17
N VAL A 93 0.60 -3.45 6.47
CA VAL A 93 1.93 -2.99 6.93
C VAL A 93 3.02 -3.91 6.40
N GLU A 94 2.86 -5.22 6.53
CA GLU A 94 3.86 -6.19 6.06
C GLU A 94 4.01 -6.14 4.53
N ARG A 95 2.88 -6.06 3.80
CA ARG A 95 2.90 -5.89 2.35
C ARG A 95 3.57 -4.57 1.94
N PHE A 96 3.26 -3.47 2.60
CA PHE A 96 3.86 -2.17 2.29
C PHE A 96 5.36 -2.18 2.56
N ARG A 97 5.82 -2.79 3.67
CA ARG A 97 7.24 -3.00 3.97
C ARG A 97 7.94 -3.82 2.88
N TYR A 98 7.32 -4.92 2.48
CA TYR A 98 7.86 -5.78 1.42
C TYR A 98 8.01 -5.01 0.10
N LEU A 99 7.00 -4.24 -0.30
CA LEU A 99 7.02 -3.46 -1.53
C LEU A 99 8.03 -2.28 -1.48
N LEU A 100 8.31 -1.74 -0.29
CA LEU A 100 9.31 -0.69 -0.08
C LEU A 100 10.75 -1.21 -0.04
N ALA A 101 10.93 -2.52 0.18
CA ALA A 101 12.26 -3.10 0.17
C ALA A 101 12.90 -2.93 -1.22
N PRO A 102 14.20 -2.61 -1.30
CA PRO A 102 14.90 -2.60 -2.57
C PRO A 102 14.74 -3.98 -3.21
N LYS A 103 14.16 -4.03 -4.41
CA LYS A 103 14.07 -5.28 -5.16
C LYS A 103 15.47 -5.84 -5.36
N ASP A 104 15.72 -7.02 -4.83
CA ASP A 104 16.95 -7.75 -5.09
C ASP A 104 16.99 -8.04 -6.61
N PRO A 105 18.11 -7.82 -7.32
CA PRO A 105 18.22 -8.20 -8.73
C PRO A 105 17.93 -9.68 -9.02
N ASP A 106 17.97 -10.55 -8.00
CA ASP A 106 17.60 -11.97 -8.08
C ASP A 106 16.14 -12.28 -7.69
N ASP A 107 15.37 -11.29 -7.19
CA ASP A 107 14.01 -11.49 -6.65
C ASP A 107 12.93 -11.71 -7.74
N GLU A 108 13.30 -11.59 -9.03
CA GLU A 108 12.48 -12.07 -10.16
C GLU A 108 12.46 -13.61 -10.30
N LYS A 109 13.17 -14.35 -9.43
CA LYS A 109 13.08 -15.81 -9.38
C LYS A 109 12.04 -16.23 -8.33
N ASN A 110 10.83 -16.50 -8.80
CA ASN A 110 9.71 -17.17 -8.11
C ASN A 110 10.11 -17.87 -6.79
N THR A 111 9.94 -17.20 -5.66
CA THR A 111 10.07 -17.84 -4.34
C THR A 111 8.74 -18.47 -3.98
N ILE A 112 8.66 -19.79 -4.07
CA ILE A 112 7.55 -20.58 -3.52
C ILE A 112 7.75 -20.63 -2.00
N VAL A 113 6.87 -19.96 -1.26
CA VAL A 113 6.82 -20.05 0.20
C VAL A 113 6.08 -21.33 0.58
N GLU A 114 6.81 -22.39 0.92
CA GLU A 114 6.23 -23.54 1.64
C GLU A 114 6.00 -23.17 3.11
N ILE A 115 4.74 -22.95 3.51
CA ILE A 115 4.38 -22.90 4.93
C ILE A 115 4.23 -24.35 5.42
N ARG A 116 5.17 -24.81 6.24
CA ARG A 116 5.02 -26.07 7.00
C ARG A 116 4.46 -25.75 8.38
N GLY A 117 3.21 -26.17 8.60
CA GLY A 117 2.61 -26.22 9.93
C GLY A 117 3.31 -27.28 10.78
N GLY A 118 3.88 -26.84 11.90
CA GLY A 118 4.11 -27.67 13.07
C GLY A 118 2.96 -27.49 14.05
#